data_AF-A0A0Q8EJ20-F1
#
_entry.id   AF-A0A0Q8EJ20-F1
#
_cell.length_a   1.000
_cell.length_b   1.000
_cell.length_c   1.000
_cell.angle_alpha   90.00
_cell.angle_beta   90.00
_cell.angle_gamma   90.00
#
_symmetry.space_group_name_H-M   'P 1'
#
loop_
_entity.id
_entity.type
_entity.pdbx_description
1 polymer ?
#
loop_
_entity_poly.entity_id
_entity_poly.type
_entity_poly.pdbx_seq_one_letter_code
_entity_poly.pdbx_strand_id
1 'polypeptide(L)'
;MLQQDVALQLASIKSRQDLEQYLRNSGSASPLAALSESGKRRFIASLKFNESGITSFSYGDLQTELNASQIYQVMSLFGAQHTVAMMRNVRIQNAVDEQIMRPLGGPPGPVCPSQPCDYEGYECAKKATCSYNINTICMRNC
;
A
#
# COMPACT_ATOMS: atom_id res chain seq x y z
N MET A 1 14.08 -8.78 1.76
CA MET A 1 13.65 -9.24 0.43
C MET A 1 12.61 -10.35 0.51
N LEU A 2 12.91 -11.54 1.05
CA LEU A 2 11.99 -12.70 1.02
C LEU A 2 10.56 -12.43 1.53
N GLN A 3 10.40 -11.68 2.63
CA GLN A 3 9.07 -11.43 3.21
C GLN A 3 8.12 -10.63 2.32
N GLN A 4 8.63 -9.68 1.52
CA GLN A 4 7.81 -8.87 0.61
C GLN A 4 7.40 -9.68 -0.63
N ASP A 5 8.30 -10.50 -1.18
CA ASP A 5 7.99 -11.39 -2.30
C ASP A 5 6.91 -12.41 -1.90
N VAL A 6 7.04 -12.99 -0.71
CA VAL A 6 6.04 -13.89 -0.13
C VAL A 6 4.70 -13.17 0.07
N ALA A 7 4.71 -11.92 0.57
CA ALA A 7 3.48 -11.15 0.76
C ALA A 7 2.73 -10.92 -0.57
N LEU A 8 3.42 -10.54 -1.64
CA LEU A 8 2.82 -10.40 -2.97
C LEU A 8 2.27 -11.73 -3.50
N GLN A 9 2.99 -12.84 -3.28
CA GLN A 9 2.54 -14.17 -3.69
C GLN A 9 1.32 -14.67 -2.91
N LEU A 10 1.16 -14.29 -1.65
CA LEU A 10 0.04 -14.68 -0.80
C LEU A 10 -1.12 -13.66 -0.79
N ALA A 11 -0.96 -12.53 -1.48
CA ALA A 11 -1.98 -11.49 -1.55
C ALA A 11 -3.30 -12.03 -2.14
N SER A 12 -4.42 -11.59 -1.56
CA SER A 12 -5.77 -11.94 -2.06
C SER A 12 -6.14 -11.21 -3.35
N ILE A 13 -5.55 -10.05 -3.61
CA ILE A 13 -5.84 -9.20 -4.77
C ILE A 13 -4.53 -8.91 -5.51
N LYS A 14 -4.36 -9.55 -6.67
CA LYS A 14 -3.15 -9.39 -7.50
C LYS A 14 -3.43 -8.68 -8.82
N SER A 15 -4.70 -8.52 -9.17
CA SER A 15 -5.13 -7.91 -10.42
C SER A 15 -6.40 -7.07 -10.26
N ARG A 16 -6.75 -6.32 -11.32
CA ARG A 16 -8.02 -5.59 -11.39
C ARG A 16 -9.22 -6.54 -11.30
N GLN A 17 -9.13 -7.72 -11.93
CA GLN A 17 -10.19 -8.73 -11.89
C GLN A 17 -10.40 -9.28 -10.48
N ASP A 18 -9.31 -9.57 -9.75
CA ASP A 18 -9.40 -10.03 -8.35
C ASP A 18 -10.03 -8.96 -7.47
N LEU A 19 -9.67 -7.69 -7.68
CA LEU A 19 -10.23 -6.57 -6.95
C LEU A 19 -11.74 -6.45 -7.15
N GLU A 20 -12.20 -6.54 -8.40
CA GLU A 20 -13.62 -6.50 -8.72
C GLU A 20 -14.38 -7.67 -8.10
N GLN A 21 -13.79 -8.87 -8.12
CA GLN A 21 -14.36 -10.05 -7.48
C GLN A 21 -14.43 -9.88 -5.96
N TYR A 22 -13.37 -9.38 -5.35
CA TYR A 22 -13.30 -9.08 -3.92
C TYR A 22 -14.40 -8.09 -3.52
N LEU A 23 -14.53 -6.97 -4.25
CA LEU A 23 -15.54 -5.93 -3.97
C LEU A 23 -16.98 -6.44 -4.05
N ARG A 24 -17.27 -7.38 -4.96
CA ARG A 24 -18.61 -8.01 -5.06
C ARG A 24 -18.93 -8.92 -3.87
N ASN A 25 -17.91 -9.52 -3.26
CA ASN A 25 -18.09 -10.60 -2.28
C ASN A 25 -17.92 -10.15 -0.82
N SER A 26 -17.12 -9.11 -0.55
CA SER A 26 -16.69 -8.80 0.82
C SER A 26 -17.64 -7.92 1.64
N GLY A 27 -18.57 -7.21 1.00
CA GLY A 27 -19.56 -6.37 1.69
C GLY A 27 -18.96 -5.43 2.74
N SER A 28 -19.65 -5.25 3.87
CA SER A 28 -19.23 -4.37 4.98
C SER A 28 -18.12 -4.94 5.87
N ALA A 29 -17.77 -6.22 5.74
CA ALA A 29 -16.70 -6.85 6.50
C ALA A 29 -15.30 -6.58 5.91
N SER A 30 -15.23 -6.00 4.71
CA SER A 30 -13.97 -5.64 4.08
C SER A 30 -13.19 -4.57 4.88
N PRO A 31 -11.85 -4.65 5.00
CA PRO A 31 -11.03 -3.55 5.50
C PRO A 31 -11.24 -2.25 4.72
N LEU A 32 -11.63 -2.32 3.43
CA LEU A 32 -11.95 -1.14 2.64
C LEU A 32 -13.18 -0.39 3.16
N ALA A 33 -14.07 -1.05 3.92
CA ALA A 33 -15.27 -0.42 4.48
C ALA A 33 -14.95 0.62 5.56
N ALA A 34 -13.71 0.67 6.08
CA ALA A 34 -13.26 1.72 6.98
C ALA A 34 -13.10 3.09 6.30
N LEU A 35 -12.93 3.11 4.97
CA LEU A 35 -12.90 4.34 4.19
C LEU A 35 -14.31 4.86 3.91
N SER A 36 -14.44 6.18 3.86
CA SER A 36 -15.58 6.86 3.27
C SER A 36 -15.79 6.39 1.83
N GLU A 37 -17.03 6.40 1.34
CA GLU A 37 -17.32 6.00 -0.05
C GLU A 37 -16.52 6.81 -1.08
N SER A 38 -16.23 8.08 -0.77
CA SER A 38 -15.43 8.93 -1.64
C SER A 38 -13.94 8.57 -1.61
N GLY A 39 -13.37 8.34 -0.43
CA GLY A 39 -11.97 7.95 -0.25
C GLY A 39 -11.71 6.57 -0.81
N LYS A 40 -12.60 5.60 -0.56
CA LYS A 40 -12.58 4.27 -1.15
C LYS A 40 -12.54 4.30 -2.67
N ARG A 41 -13.40 5.10 -3.31
CA ARG A 41 -13.43 5.26 -4.77
C ARG A 41 -12.12 5.82 -5.32
N ARG A 42 -11.58 6.87 -4.71
CA ARG A 42 -10.30 7.48 -5.11
C ARG A 42 -9.13 6.51 -4.91
N PHE A 43 -9.07 5.82 -3.79
CA PHE A 43 -8.07 4.79 -3.51
C PHE A 43 -8.10 3.69 -4.58
N ILE A 44 -9.27 3.08 -4.84
CA ILE A 44 -9.44 2.02 -5.84
C ILE A 44 -9.04 2.47 -7.25
N ALA A 45 -9.37 3.72 -7.61
CA ALA A 45 -9.00 4.30 -8.90
C ALA A 45 -7.49 4.52 -9.04
N SER A 46 -6.78 4.75 -7.93
CA SER A 46 -5.32 4.95 -7.93
C SER A 46 -4.50 3.66 -8.08
N LEU A 47 -5.11 2.49 -7.85
CA LEU A 47 -4.41 1.21 -7.87
C LEU A 47 -3.88 0.89 -9.28
N LYS A 48 -2.60 0.58 -9.37
CA LYS A 48 -1.94 0.04 -10.58
C LYS A 48 -1.44 -1.38 -10.32
N PHE A 49 -1.54 -2.22 -11.34
CA PHE A 49 -1.16 -3.62 -11.29
C PHE A 49 -0.28 -3.99 -12.49
N ASN A 50 0.53 -5.02 -12.32
CA ASN A 50 1.17 -5.78 -13.38
C ASN A 50 1.00 -7.30 -13.12
N GLU A 51 1.74 -8.14 -13.83
CA GLU A 51 1.69 -9.59 -13.71
C GLU A 51 2.17 -10.09 -12.32
N SER A 52 2.92 -9.26 -11.59
CA SER A 52 3.48 -9.56 -10.27
C SER A 52 2.66 -8.98 -9.11
N GLY A 53 1.52 -8.34 -9.39
CA GLY A 53 0.66 -7.75 -8.37
C GLY A 53 0.57 -6.23 -8.45
N ILE A 54 0.28 -5.61 -7.31
CA ILE A 54 0.20 -4.15 -7.18
C ILE A 54 1.56 -3.50 -7.44
N THR A 55 1.58 -2.40 -8.19
CA THR A 55 2.79 -1.63 -8.50
C THR A 55 2.71 -0.19 -8.02
N SER A 56 1.50 0.35 -7.83
CA SER A 56 1.32 1.68 -7.24
C SER A 56 -0.07 1.87 -6.65
N PHE A 57 -0.14 2.82 -5.73
CA PHE A 57 -1.37 3.29 -5.11
C PHE A 57 -1.17 4.66 -4.48
N SER A 58 -2.26 5.42 -4.37
CA SER A 58 -2.30 6.64 -3.56
C SER A 58 -2.58 6.28 -2.10
N TYR A 59 -1.88 6.92 -1.17
CA TYR A 59 -2.08 6.75 0.27
C TYR A 59 -2.70 7.97 0.95
N GLY A 60 -3.07 9.02 0.19
CA GLY A 60 -3.58 10.28 0.75
C GLY A 60 -4.88 10.11 1.56
N ASP A 61 -5.88 9.43 0.97
CA ASP A 61 -7.14 9.12 1.67
C ASP A 61 -6.91 8.13 2.82
N LEU A 62 -5.99 7.16 2.66
CA LEU A 62 -5.64 6.20 3.70
C LEU A 62 -5.12 6.93 4.95
N GLN A 63 -4.15 7.84 4.81
CA GLN A 63 -3.60 8.61 5.93
C GLN A 63 -4.62 9.55 6.56
N THR A 64 -5.51 10.12 5.76
CA THR A 64 -6.50 11.09 6.23
C THR A 64 -7.58 10.42 7.08
N GLU A 65 -8.04 9.24 6.66
CA GLU A 65 -9.23 8.61 7.22
C GLU A 65 -8.91 7.50 8.23
N LEU A 66 -7.75 6.84 8.11
CA LEU A 66 -7.46 5.59 8.83
C LEU A 66 -6.28 5.70 9.80
N ASN A 67 -6.27 4.81 10.81
CA ASN A 67 -5.09 4.56 11.65
C ASN A 67 -4.14 3.51 11.03
N ALA A 68 -2.94 3.36 11.58
CA ALA A 68 -1.92 2.47 11.02
C ALA A 68 -2.39 1.01 10.87
N SER A 69 -3.08 0.45 11.87
CA SER A 69 -3.62 -0.92 11.82
C SER A 69 -4.66 -1.10 10.72
N GLN A 70 -5.54 -0.13 10.52
CA GLN A 70 -6.54 -0.16 9.46
C GLN A 70 -5.89 -0.09 8.07
N ILE A 71 -4.90 0.80 7.90
CA ILE A 71 -4.13 0.86 6.65
C ILE A 71 -3.39 -0.46 6.42
N TYR A 72 -2.78 -1.03 7.45
CA TYR A 72 -2.10 -2.32 7.37
C TYR A 72 -3.04 -3.43 6.90
N GLN A 73 -4.26 -3.50 7.44
CA GLN A 73 -5.27 -4.46 7.00
C GLN A 73 -5.67 -4.24 5.54
N VAL A 74 -5.90 -2.99 5.11
CA VAL A 74 -6.20 -2.67 3.71
C VAL A 74 -5.06 -3.09 2.79
N MET A 75 -3.82 -2.72 3.11
CA MET A 75 -2.66 -3.02 2.27
C MET A 75 -2.27 -4.50 2.28
N SER A 76 -2.65 -5.25 3.32
CA SER A 76 -2.49 -6.71 3.38
C SER A 76 -3.29 -7.44 2.31
N LEU A 77 -4.42 -6.86 1.84
CA LEU A 77 -5.20 -7.44 0.73
C LEU A 77 -4.36 -7.56 -0.56
N PHE A 78 -3.39 -6.66 -0.71
CA PHE A 78 -2.53 -6.53 -1.88
C PHE A 78 -1.08 -6.99 -1.62
N GLY A 79 -0.76 -7.48 -0.41
CA GLY A 79 0.61 -7.87 -0.06
C GLY A 79 1.59 -6.70 0.09
N ALA A 80 1.08 -5.49 0.33
CA ALA A 80 1.87 -4.25 0.39
C ALA A 80 1.88 -3.61 1.79
N GLN A 81 1.53 -4.37 2.84
CA GLN A 81 1.39 -3.87 4.22
C GLN A 81 2.69 -3.32 4.84
N HIS A 82 3.87 -3.68 4.34
CA HIS A 82 5.14 -3.10 4.79
C HIS A 82 5.30 -1.62 4.42
N THR A 83 4.55 -1.15 3.42
CA THR A 83 4.60 0.25 2.96
C THR A 83 3.99 1.23 3.97
N VAL A 84 3.21 0.75 4.95
CA VAL A 84 2.55 1.61 5.95
C VAL A 84 3.57 2.41 6.76
N ALA A 85 4.71 1.81 7.11
CA ALA A 85 5.79 2.50 7.83
C ALA A 85 6.45 3.63 7.01
N MET A 86 6.22 3.69 5.69
CA MET A 86 6.71 4.77 4.83
C MET A 86 5.79 6.00 4.89
N MET A 87 4.56 5.85 5.39
CA MET A 87 3.54 6.89 5.36
C MET A 87 3.67 7.82 6.57
N ARG A 88 4.23 9.02 6.37
CA ARG A 88 4.65 9.91 7.50
C ARG A 88 3.53 10.49 8.36
N ASN A 89 2.31 10.61 7.84
CA ASN A 89 1.20 11.32 8.49
C ASN A 89 0.07 10.37 8.96
N VAL A 90 0.39 9.11 9.26
CA VAL A 90 -0.60 8.12 9.71
C VAL A 90 -0.98 8.35 11.18
N ARG A 91 -2.27 8.21 11.49
CA ARG A 91 -2.77 8.28 12.86
C ARG A 91 -2.34 7.05 13.67
N ILE A 92 -1.70 7.27 14.81
CA ILE A 92 -1.33 6.24 15.79
C ILE A 92 -2.32 6.31 16.95
N GLN A 93 -3.01 5.22 17.28
CA GLN A 93 -4.02 5.17 18.34
C GLN A 93 -3.68 4.18 19.47
N ASN A 94 -2.80 3.21 19.22
CA ASN A 94 -2.47 2.17 20.19
C ASN A 94 -1.07 1.57 19.95
N ALA A 95 -0.65 0.66 20.83
CA ALA A 95 0.66 0.01 20.76
C ALA A 95 0.89 -0.83 19.49
N VAL A 96 -0.17 -1.36 18.87
CA VAL A 96 -0.05 -2.09 17.59
C VAL A 96 0.26 -1.11 16.46
N ASP A 97 -0.40 0.05 16.42
CA ASP A 97 -0.09 1.11 15.46
C ASP A 97 1.35 1.59 15.62
N GLU A 98 1.81 1.80 16.85
CA GLU A 98 3.21 2.15 17.13
C GLU A 98 4.16 1.09 16.58
N GLN A 99 3.86 -0.20 16.77
CA GLN A 99 4.69 -1.28 16.27
C GLN A 99 4.71 -1.36 14.74
N ILE A 100 3.59 -1.10 14.07
CA ILE A 100 3.52 -1.02 12.60
C ILE A 100 4.37 0.15 12.09
N MET A 101 4.29 1.30 12.76
CA MET A 101 5.00 2.52 12.37
C MET A 101 6.45 2.56 12.86
N ARG A 102 6.90 1.57 13.64
CA ARG A 102 8.30 1.50 14.08
C ARG A 102 9.20 1.43 12.84
N PRO A 103 10.20 2.33 12.74
CA PRO A 103 11.17 2.25 11.67
C PRO A 103 11.80 0.86 11.66
N LEU A 104 11.91 0.24 10.49
CA LEU A 104 12.54 -1.08 10.31
C LEU A 104 14.07 -1.07 10.60
N GLY A 105 14.58 -0.09 11.36
CA GLY A 105 15.96 -0.02 11.82
C GLY A 105 16.93 0.71 10.88
N GLY A 106 16.52 1.84 10.29
CA GLY A 106 17.41 2.68 9.47
C GLY A 106 17.18 4.19 9.71
N PRO A 107 18.17 5.05 9.40
CA PRO A 107 18.00 6.50 9.47
C PRO A 107 16.85 6.96 8.54
N PRO A 108 16.15 8.06 8.88
CA PRO A 108 15.09 8.61 8.02
C PRO A 108 15.68 9.01 6.67
N GLY A 109 15.32 8.27 5.63
CA GLY A 109 15.81 8.44 4.27
C GLY A 109 15.32 7.29 3.39
N PRO A 110 15.52 7.38 2.06
CA PRO A 110 15.31 6.22 1.20
C PRO A 110 16.30 5.15 1.65
N VAL A 111 15.81 4.15 2.36
CA VAL A 111 16.53 2.89 2.50
C VAL A 111 16.56 2.33 1.08
N CYS A 112 17.65 2.56 0.33
CA CYS A 112 18.19 1.68 -0.73
C CYS A 112 19.28 2.32 -1.58
N PRO A 113 20.56 2.00 -1.31
CA PRO A 113 21.68 2.41 -2.16
C PRO A 113 21.88 1.53 -3.42
N SER A 114 21.23 0.36 -3.55
CA SER A 114 21.64 -0.62 -4.58
C SER A 114 20.64 -1.72 -5.00
N GLN A 115 19.33 -1.62 -4.74
CA GLN A 115 18.32 -2.63 -5.14
C GLN A 115 16.95 -2.00 -5.47
N PRO A 116 16.04 -2.70 -6.18
CA PRO A 116 14.70 -2.18 -6.44
C PRO A 116 13.92 -2.03 -5.13
N CYS A 117 13.45 -0.81 -4.85
CA CYS A 117 12.82 -0.43 -3.59
C CYS A 117 11.53 0.34 -3.84
N ASP A 118 10.71 0.43 -2.80
CA ASP A 118 9.48 1.21 -2.89
C ASP A 118 9.81 2.69 -2.70
N TYR A 119 9.21 3.56 -3.51
CA TYR A 119 9.46 5.00 -3.52
C TYR A 119 8.20 5.76 -3.06
N GLU A 120 8.24 6.29 -1.84
CA GLU A 120 7.24 7.26 -1.35
C GLU A 120 7.30 8.55 -2.18
N GLY A 121 6.16 9.07 -2.62
CA GLY A 121 6.05 10.25 -3.47
C GLY A 121 6.27 9.98 -4.97
N TYR A 122 6.15 8.71 -5.40
CA TYR A 122 6.30 8.31 -6.79
C TYR A 122 5.21 7.33 -7.20
N GLU A 123 4.98 7.19 -8.49
CA GLU A 123 4.11 6.17 -9.08
C GLU A 123 4.83 5.42 -10.21
N CYS A 124 4.38 4.20 -10.48
CA CYS A 124 4.83 3.39 -11.59
C CYS A 124 4.23 3.96 -12.88
N ALA A 125 5.09 4.57 -13.70
CA ALA A 125 4.72 5.11 -15.01
C ALA A 125 4.82 4.05 -16.10
N LYS A 126 5.91 3.26 -16.06
CA LYS A 126 6.25 2.18 -16.99
C LYS A 126 7.12 1.16 -16.25
N LYS A 127 7.35 0.00 -16.87
CA LYS A 127 8.27 -1.03 -16.36
C LYS A 127 9.61 -0.41 -15.93
N ALA A 128 10.03 -0.70 -14.71
CA ALA A 128 11.23 -0.18 -14.06
C ALA A 128 11.35 1.36 -14.06
N THR A 129 10.23 2.09 -14.15
CA THR A 129 10.22 3.55 -14.26
C THR A 129 9.20 4.16 -13.30
N CYS A 130 9.71 4.74 -12.22
CA CYS A 130 8.93 5.55 -11.28
C CYS A 130 8.95 7.04 -11.69
N SER A 131 7.79 7.71 -11.66
CA SER A 131 7.67 9.16 -11.86
C SER A 131 7.14 9.83 -10.60
N TYR A 132 7.59 11.05 -10.32
CA TYR A 132 7.13 11.80 -9.14
C TYR A 132 5.61 12.00 -9.18
N ASN A 133 4.95 11.63 -8.09
CA ASN A 133 3.53 11.89 -7.87
C ASN A 133 3.28 11.93 -6.35
N ILE A 134 2.76 13.06 -5.87
CA ILE A 134 2.60 13.27 -4.43
C ILE A 134 1.59 12.28 -3.85
N ASN A 135 1.85 11.81 -2.63
CA ASN A 135 0.99 10.88 -1.91
C ASN A 135 0.77 9.52 -2.60
N THR A 136 1.71 9.07 -3.43
CA THR A 136 1.69 7.73 -4.03
C THR A 136 2.95 6.95 -3.69
N ILE A 137 2.88 5.63 -3.74
CA ILE A 137 4.05 4.75 -3.64
C ILE A 137 4.26 4.04 -4.97
N CYS A 138 5.48 4.12 -5.51
CA CYS A 138 5.94 3.29 -6.61
C CYS A 138 6.60 2.06 -6.02
N MET A 139 6.04 0.89 -6.24
CA MET A 139 6.56 -0.34 -5.65
C MET A 139 7.75 -0.88 -6.44
N ARG A 140 8.62 -1.64 -5.77
CA ARG A 140 9.84 -2.22 -6.35
C ARG A 140 9.61 -3.17 -7.53
N ASN A 141 8.39 -3.69 -7.67
CA ASN A 141 7.97 -4.55 -8.76
C ASN A 141 7.36 -3.77 -9.94
N CYS A 142 7.42 -2.44 -9.92
CA CYS A 142 7.36 -1.63 -11.14
C CYS A 142 8.58 -1.96 -12.03
#